data_AF-A0A9E2UBH1-F1
#
_entry.id   AF-A0A9E2UBH1-F1
#
_cell.length_a   1.000
_cell.length_b   1.000
_cell.length_c   1.000
_cell.angle_alpha   90.00
_cell.angle_beta   90.00
_cell.angle_gamma   90.00
#
_symmetry.space_group_name_H-M   'P 1'
#
loop_
_entity.id
_entity.type
_entity.pdbx_description
1 polymer ?
#
loop_
_entity_poly.entity_id
_entity_poly.type
_entity_poly.pdbx_seq_one_letter_code
_entity_poly.pdbx_strand_id
1 'polypeptide(L)'
;MIWQILFVGAVVALVAFLVHNTLVNLRRQNIASGFGFLDREAAFGIGESLITYSPADTYARAFLVGLSNTLYVSALGIVLATVLGTLMGIARLSSNWLIRKLAQVYVEAFRNIPLLLQLFFWWAMLRVSAPAPRQAAELLPGVFISNRGFAFPVPLADPTHRSMLLALFVGVLGAFAVRSWAKRRQALTGAQFPTGWVGTGLVIGLPLLVFVAAGMPIHLDWPELRGFNFVGGSSLSPEFAALLIGLTIYTGSFIAEIV
;
A
#
# COMPACT_ATOMS: atom_id res chain seq x y z
N MET A 1 -12.86 34.16 31.17
CA MET A 1 -13.60 32.89 31.06
C MET A 1 -15.01 33.09 30.49
N ILE A 2 -15.91 33.85 31.12
CA ILE A 2 -17.29 34.08 30.60
C ILE A 2 -17.32 34.68 29.18
N TRP A 3 -16.50 35.71 28.91
CA TRP A 3 -16.41 36.33 27.59
C TRP A 3 -15.89 35.40 26.48
N GLN A 4 -15.03 34.43 26.82
CA GLN A 4 -14.54 33.44 25.87
C GLN A 4 -15.63 32.43 25.51
N ILE A 5 -16.43 32.01 26.50
CA ILE A 5 -17.58 31.11 26.28
C ILE A 5 -18.63 31.80 25.41
N LEU A 6 -18.95 33.07 25.69
CA LEU A 6 -19.89 33.87 24.89
C LEU A 6 -19.39 34.06 23.46
N PHE A 7 -18.11 34.37 23.28
CA PHE A 7 -17.51 34.52 21.96
C PHE A 7 -17.54 33.21 21.16
N VAL A 8 -17.14 32.08 21.76
CA VAL A 8 -17.21 30.76 21.11
C VAL A 8 -18.66 30.40 20.76
N GLY A 9 -19.61 30.65 21.67
CA GLY A 9 -21.03 30.44 21.42
C GLY A 9 -21.56 31.27 20.25
N ALA A 10 -21.18 32.54 20.17
CA ALA A 10 -21.55 33.43 19.07
C ALA A 10 -20.96 32.97 17.72
N VAL A 11 -19.69 32.55 17.71
CA VAL A 11 -19.04 32.01 16.51
C VAL A 11 -19.72 30.71 16.05
N VAL A 12 -19.99 29.78 16.96
CA VAL A 12 -20.69 28.52 16.64
C VAL A 12 -22.09 28.80 16.09
N ALA A 13 -22.83 29.73 16.71
CA ALA A 13 -24.16 30.13 16.25
C ALA A 13 -24.13 30.77 14.86
N LEU A 14 -23.16 31.66 14.61
CA LEU A 14 -22.97 32.28 13.29
C LEU A 14 -22.64 31.24 12.22
N VAL A 15 -21.71 30.32 12.49
CA VAL A 15 -21.36 29.23 11.57
C VAL A 15 -22.57 28.33 11.32
N ALA A 16 -23.30 27.94 12.36
CA ALA A 16 -24.50 27.12 12.23
C ALA A 16 -25.58 27.82 11.38
N PHE A 17 -25.77 29.13 11.57
CA PHE A 17 -26.69 29.94 10.77
C PHE A 17 -26.28 29.98 9.28
N LEU A 18 -25.00 30.20 8.99
CA LEU A 18 -24.48 30.22 7.61
C LEU A 18 -24.58 28.86 6.92
N VAL A 19 -24.23 27.78 7.62
CA VAL A 19 -24.35 26.41 7.11
C VAL A 19 -25.82 26.08 6.85
N HIS A 20 -26.72 26.39 7.78
CA HIS A 20 -28.15 26.15 7.62
C HIS A 20 -28.72 26.90 6.41
N ASN A 21 -28.47 28.21 6.28
CA ASN A 21 -28.94 29.00 5.14
C ASN A 21 -28.42 28.46 3.80
N THR A 22 -27.14 28.09 3.75
CA THR A 22 -26.53 27.48 2.56
C THR A 22 -27.24 26.18 2.19
N LEU A 23 -27.43 25.27 3.15
CA LEU A 23 -28.11 23.99 2.90
C LEU A 23 -29.55 24.17 2.45
N VAL A 24 -30.30 25.12 3.03
CA VAL A 24 -31.67 25.43 2.59
C VAL A 24 -31.69 25.97 1.17
N ASN A 25 -30.78 26.90 0.82
CA ASN A 25 -30.68 27.46 -0.52
C ASN A 25 -30.30 26.40 -1.57
N LEU A 26 -29.36 25.50 -1.24
CA LEU A 26 -28.96 24.40 -2.13
C LEU A 26 -30.10 23.41 -2.36
N ARG A 27 -30.86 23.07 -1.31
CA ARG A 27 -32.06 22.21 -1.43
C ARG A 27 -33.15 22.84 -2.30
N ARG A 28 -33.38 24.16 -2.16
CA ARG A 28 -34.34 24.89 -3.01
C ARG A 28 -33.96 24.87 -4.50
N GLN A 29 -32.67 24.76 -4.80
CA GLN A 29 -32.15 24.69 -6.17
C GLN A 29 -32.01 23.24 -6.69
N ASN A 30 -32.51 22.24 -5.97
CA ASN A 30 -32.35 20.81 -6.28
C ASN A 30 -30.87 20.39 -6.49
N ILE A 31 -29.93 21.11 -5.88
CA ILE A 31 -28.51 20.75 -5.91
C ILE A 31 -28.30 19.66 -4.87
N ALA A 32 -28.00 18.45 -5.35
CA ALA A 32 -27.60 17.33 -4.49
C ALA A 32 -26.37 17.75 -3.68
N SER A 33 -26.56 17.95 -2.37
CA SER A 33 -25.54 18.41 -1.44
C SER A 33 -25.47 17.47 -0.25
N GLY A 34 -24.28 17.30 0.33
CA GLY A 34 -24.01 16.38 1.43
C GLY A 34 -23.51 15.00 0.99
N PHE A 35 -23.48 14.04 1.92
CA PHE A 35 -22.87 12.72 1.72
C PHE A 35 -23.82 11.63 1.20
N GLY A 36 -25.07 11.95 0.89
CA GLY A 36 -26.04 10.95 0.39
C GLY A 36 -25.71 10.34 -0.97
N PHE A 37 -24.69 10.86 -1.68
CA PHE A 37 -24.14 10.19 -2.86
C PHE A 37 -23.38 8.91 -2.49
N LEU A 38 -22.84 8.81 -1.28
CA LEU A 38 -22.09 7.65 -0.81
C LEU A 38 -22.93 6.37 -0.78
N ASP A 39 -24.24 6.50 -0.56
CA ASP A 39 -25.19 5.37 -0.53
C ASP A 39 -25.74 5.02 -1.92
N ARG A 40 -25.44 5.81 -2.95
CA ARG A 40 -25.85 5.51 -4.32
C ARG A 40 -24.96 4.43 -4.91
N GLU A 41 -25.54 3.64 -5.81
CA GLU A 41 -24.80 2.68 -6.63
C GLU A 41 -23.74 3.39 -7.47
N ALA A 42 -22.52 2.86 -7.46
CA ALA A 42 -21.37 3.44 -8.15
C ALA A 42 -21.49 3.28 -9.66
N ALA A 43 -22.04 2.16 -10.14
CA ALA A 43 -22.28 1.84 -11.55
C ALA A 43 -21.01 1.81 -12.44
N PHE A 44 -19.82 1.68 -11.84
CA PHE A 44 -18.56 1.46 -12.56
C PHE A 44 -17.74 0.35 -11.94
N GLY A 45 -16.98 -0.38 -12.77
CA GLY A 45 -16.05 -1.43 -12.32
C GLY A 45 -14.72 -0.86 -11.86
N ILE A 46 -14.11 -1.52 -10.87
CA ILE A 46 -12.74 -1.26 -10.44
C ILE A 46 -11.92 -2.50 -10.81
N GLY A 47 -10.82 -2.31 -11.56
CA GLY A 47 -10.04 -3.43 -12.10
C GLY A 47 -9.31 -4.25 -11.04
N GLU A 48 -8.67 -3.58 -10.08
CA GLU A 48 -7.97 -4.19 -8.96
C GLU A 48 -8.76 -3.95 -7.68
N SER A 49 -9.05 -4.97 -6.87
CA SER A 49 -9.80 -4.78 -5.64
C SER A 49 -9.35 -5.74 -4.54
N LEU A 50 -8.72 -5.20 -3.50
CA LEU A 50 -8.37 -5.97 -2.30
C LEU A 50 -9.59 -6.41 -1.48
N ILE A 51 -10.67 -5.65 -1.59
CA ILE A 51 -11.96 -5.93 -0.95
C ILE A 51 -12.94 -6.25 -2.07
N THR A 52 -13.75 -7.29 -1.90
CA THR A 52 -14.77 -7.68 -2.89
C THR A 52 -15.62 -6.48 -3.29
N TYR A 53 -15.70 -6.20 -4.58
CA TYR A 53 -16.42 -5.06 -5.12
C TYR A 53 -17.13 -5.43 -6.42
N SER A 54 -18.33 -4.93 -6.60
CA SER A 54 -19.14 -5.01 -7.81
C SER A 54 -19.58 -3.61 -8.22
N PRO A 55 -19.81 -3.32 -9.52
CA PRO A 55 -20.43 -2.07 -9.96
C PRO A 55 -21.78 -1.75 -9.28
N ALA A 56 -22.46 -2.79 -8.77
CA ALA A 56 -23.70 -2.67 -8.01
C ALA A 56 -23.51 -2.18 -6.56
N ASP A 57 -22.28 -2.12 -6.06
CA ASP A 57 -21.98 -1.61 -4.74
C ASP A 57 -22.05 -0.07 -4.69
N THR A 58 -22.12 0.45 -3.46
CA THR A 58 -22.25 1.88 -3.23
C THR A 58 -20.95 2.65 -3.48
N TYR A 59 -21.05 3.96 -3.73
CA TYR A 59 -19.88 4.85 -3.80
C TYR A 59 -19.02 4.76 -2.54
N ALA A 60 -19.61 4.64 -1.34
CA ALA A 60 -18.86 4.45 -0.10
C ALA A 60 -17.89 3.26 -0.19
N ARG A 61 -18.35 2.13 -0.71
CA ARG A 61 -17.54 0.94 -0.90
C ARG A 61 -16.46 1.18 -1.97
N ALA A 62 -16.82 1.84 -3.08
CA ALA A 62 -15.85 2.21 -4.12
C ALA A 62 -14.73 3.11 -3.57
N PHE A 63 -15.04 4.07 -2.70
CA PHE A 63 -14.02 4.89 -2.02
C PHE A 63 -13.14 4.07 -1.09
N LEU A 64 -13.70 3.14 -0.32
CA LEU A 64 -12.92 2.26 0.54
C LEU A 64 -11.97 1.36 -0.26
N VAL A 65 -12.43 0.83 -1.40
CA VAL A 65 -11.60 0.04 -2.33
C VAL A 65 -10.48 0.91 -2.90
N GLY A 66 -10.81 2.10 -3.39
CA GLY A 66 -9.83 3.06 -3.92
C GLY A 66 -8.77 3.43 -2.89
N LEU A 67 -9.19 3.78 -1.66
CA LEU A 67 -8.30 4.08 -0.55
C LEU A 67 -7.40 2.88 -0.20
N SER A 68 -7.97 1.68 -0.13
CA SER A 68 -7.23 0.45 0.18
C SER A 68 -6.17 0.17 -0.88
N ASN A 69 -6.51 0.31 -2.16
CA ASN A 69 -5.57 0.13 -3.27
C ASN A 69 -4.48 1.19 -3.26
N THR A 70 -4.80 2.45 -2.98
CA THR A 70 -3.81 3.53 -2.85
C THR A 70 -2.83 3.22 -1.73
N LEU A 71 -3.33 2.84 -0.55
CA LEU A 71 -2.46 2.48 0.58
C LEU A 71 -1.58 1.28 0.24
N TYR A 72 -2.14 0.28 -0.44
CA TYR A 72 -1.40 -0.91 -0.84
C TYR A 72 -0.29 -0.63 -1.85
N VAL A 73 -0.60 0.08 -2.95
CA VAL A 73 0.41 0.43 -3.96
C VAL A 73 1.45 1.40 -3.39
N SER A 74 1.05 2.35 -2.54
CA SER A 74 2.00 3.25 -1.87
C SER A 74 2.92 2.51 -0.91
N ALA A 75 2.40 1.57 -0.11
CA ALA A 75 3.21 0.79 0.82
C ALA A 75 4.26 -0.05 0.07
N LEU A 76 3.85 -0.78 -0.97
CA LEU A 76 4.79 -1.54 -1.81
C LEU A 76 5.77 -0.62 -2.54
N GLY A 77 5.27 0.47 -3.13
CA GLY A 77 6.08 1.44 -3.86
C GLY A 77 7.14 2.10 -2.98
N ILE A 78 6.82 2.47 -1.74
CA ILE A 78 7.79 3.03 -0.78
C ILE A 78 8.92 2.03 -0.52
N VAL A 79 8.58 0.77 -0.23
CA VAL A 79 9.58 -0.27 0.07
C VAL A 79 10.48 -0.50 -1.15
N LEU A 80 9.89 -0.76 -2.32
CA LEU A 80 10.63 -1.07 -3.54
C LEU A 80 11.46 0.13 -4.03
N ALA A 81 10.89 1.34 -4.03
CA ALA A 81 11.59 2.55 -4.44
C ALA A 81 12.75 2.87 -3.48
N THR A 82 12.58 2.64 -2.18
CA THR A 82 13.66 2.85 -1.21
C THR A 82 14.80 1.88 -1.44
N VAL A 83 14.50 0.59 -1.65
CA VAL A 83 15.53 -0.42 -1.95
C VAL A 83 16.24 -0.07 -3.26
N LEU A 84 15.51 0.13 -4.35
CA LEU A 84 16.09 0.46 -5.65
C LEU A 84 16.89 1.76 -5.61
N GLY A 85 16.31 2.81 -5.04
CA GLY A 85 16.92 4.12 -4.95
C GLY A 85 18.19 4.14 -4.11
N THR A 86 18.18 3.46 -2.96
CA THR A 86 19.39 3.35 -2.12
C THR A 86 20.48 2.56 -2.84
N LEU A 87 20.14 1.43 -3.48
CA LEU A 87 21.10 0.64 -4.25
C LEU A 87 21.71 1.46 -5.41
N MET A 88 20.88 2.20 -6.15
CA MET A 88 21.35 3.04 -7.25
C MET A 88 22.15 4.25 -6.77
N GLY A 89 21.78 4.88 -5.65
CA GLY A 89 22.55 5.95 -5.00
C GLY A 89 23.95 5.48 -4.60
N ILE A 90 24.05 4.34 -3.91
CA ILE A 90 25.34 3.73 -3.56
C ILE A 90 26.13 3.36 -4.82
N ALA A 91 25.47 2.78 -5.83
CA ALA A 91 26.11 2.39 -7.10
C ALA A 91 26.75 3.59 -7.83
N ARG A 92 26.17 4.80 -7.73
CA ARG A 92 26.76 6.03 -8.29
C ARG A 92 28.09 6.41 -7.64
N LEU A 93 28.32 6.03 -6.39
CA LEU A 93 29.58 6.25 -5.68
C LEU A 93 30.59 5.12 -5.90
N SER A 94 30.24 4.08 -6.67
CA SER A 94 31.13 2.96 -6.93
C SER A 94 32.42 3.41 -7.63
N SER A 95 33.54 2.81 -7.23
CA SER A 95 34.84 2.96 -7.90
C SER A 95 34.83 2.35 -9.30
N ASN A 96 33.92 1.42 -9.58
CA ASN A 96 33.76 0.82 -10.91
C ASN A 96 33.05 1.81 -11.85
N TRP A 97 33.78 2.25 -12.88
CA TRP A 97 33.29 3.20 -13.88
C TRP A 97 31.98 2.76 -14.54
N LEU A 98 31.83 1.47 -14.87
CA LEU A 98 30.64 0.95 -15.55
C LEU A 98 29.41 1.03 -14.65
N ILE A 99 29.53 0.57 -13.40
CA ILE A 99 28.43 0.61 -12.41
C ILE A 99 27.98 2.06 -12.17
N ARG A 100 28.95 2.95 -11.93
CA ARG A 100 28.68 4.37 -11.74
C ARG A 100 27.97 4.98 -12.95
N LYS A 101 28.42 4.66 -14.17
CA LYS A 101 27.84 5.23 -15.39
C LYS A 101 26.42 4.70 -15.64
N LEU A 102 26.18 3.41 -15.44
CA LEU A 102 24.84 2.82 -15.57
C LEU A 102 23.86 3.42 -14.55
N ALA A 103 24.29 3.60 -13.30
CA ALA A 103 23.46 4.22 -12.28
C ALA A 103 23.16 5.70 -12.59
N GLN A 104 24.13 6.45 -13.12
CA GLN A 104 23.91 7.82 -13.61
C GLN A 104 22.88 7.87 -14.75
N VAL A 105 23.01 7.00 -15.76
CA VAL A 105 22.07 6.91 -16.89
C VAL A 105 20.66 6.59 -16.39
N TYR A 106 20.52 5.64 -15.47
CA TYR A 106 19.23 5.34 -14.82
C TYR A 106 18.64 6.59 -14.15
N VAL A 107 19.38 7.24 -13.25
CA VAL A 107 18.86 8.40 -12.50
C VAL A 107 18.50 9.56 -13.44
N GLU A 108 19.37 9.90 -14.39
CA GLU A 108 19.12 10.99 -15.33
C GLU A 108 17.96 10.68 -16.27
N ALA A 109 17.87 9.47 -16.82
CA ALA A 109 16.79 9.13 -17.75
C ALA A 109 15.43 9.18 -17.06
N PHE A 110 15.26 8.47 -15.94
CA PHE A 110 13.95 8.30 -15.33
C PHE A 110 13.43 9.54 -14.59
N ARG A 111 14.31 10.46 -14.18
CA ARG A 111 13.88 11.76 -13.61
C ARG A 111 13.40 12.74 -14.68
N ASN A 112 13.93 12.63 -15.89
CA ASN A 112 13.59 13.53 -17.00
C ASN A 112 12.37 13.05 -17.82
N ILE A 113 11.94 11.80 -17.64
CA ILE A 113 10.75 11.25 -18.32
C ILE A 113 9.49 11.49 -17.46
N PRO A 114 8.43 12.12 -18.00
CA PRO A 114 7.17 12.31 -17.28
C PRO A 114 6.61 10.97 -16.76
N LEU A 115 6.19 10.94 -15.48
CA LEU A 115 5.67 9.72 -14.85
C LEU A 115 4.53 9.10 -15.66
N LEU A 116 3.62 9.92 -16.20
CA LEU A 116 2.51 9.44 -17.03
C LEU A 116 3.00 8.64 -18.24
N LEU A 117 4.06 9.10 -18.92
CA LEU A 117 4.64 8.38 -20.06
C LEU A 117 5.23 7.03 -19.61
N GLN A 118 5.87 6.99 -18.43
CA GLN A 118 6.35 5.73 -17.87
C GLN A 118 5.21 4.77 -17.59
N LEU A 119 4.13 5.24 -16.97
CA LEU A 119 2.95 4.41 -16.68
C LEU A 119 2.36 3.80 -17.96
N PHE A 120 2.19 4.61 -19.01
CA PHE A 120 1.72 4.12 -20.31
C PHE A 120 2.72 3.15 -20.96
N PHE A 121 4.02 3.43 -20.87
CA PHE A 121 5.06 2.57 -21.42
C PHE A 121 5.05 1.18 -20.75
N TRP A 122 5.07 1.13 -19.42
CA TRP A 122 5.05 -0.13 -18.67
C TRP A 122 3.74 -0.88 -18.89
N TRP A 123 2.61 -0.19 -18.92
CA TRP A 123 1.32 -0.79 -19.23
C TRP A 123 1.30 -1.39 -20.65
N ALA A 124 1.78 -0.65 -21.65
CA ALA A 124 1.86 -1.12 -23.03
C ALA A 124 2.80 -2.32 -23.15
N MET A 125 3.95 -2.30 -22.48
CA MET A 125 4.86 -3.44 -22.45
C MET A 125 4.18 -4.69 -21.85
N LEU A 126 3.50 -4.54 -20.72
CA LEU A 126 2.81 -5.64 -20.04
C LEU A 126 1.57 -6.15 -20.78
N ARG A 127 0.89 -5.30 -21.57
CA ARG A 127 -0.36 -5.68 -22.24
C ARG A 127 -0.19 -6.05 -23.72
N VAL A 128 0.74 -5.39 -24.42
CA VAL A 128 0.98 -5.57 -25.86
C VAL A 128 2.09 -6.57 -26.12
N SER A 129 3.18 -6.51 -25.34
CA SER A 129 4.35 -7.38 -25.56
C SER A 129 4.28 -8.70 -24.81
N ALA A 130 3.52 -8.77 -23.71
CA ALA A 130 3.38 -10.02 -22.96
C ALA A 130 2.52 -11.05 -23.72
N PRO A 131 2.84 -12.35 -23.60
CA PRO A 131 2.11 -13.41 -24.30
C PRO A 131 0.68 -13.58 -23.78
N ALA A 132 -0.18 -14.21 -24.60
CA ALA A 132 -1.49 -14.63 -24.14
C ALA A 132 -1.36 -15.65 -22.98
N PRO A 133 -2.37 -15.80 -22.10
CA PRO A 133 -2.23 -16.63 -20.90
C PRO A 133 -1.92 -18.11 -21.18
N ARG A 134 -2.33 -18.62 -22.34
CA ARG A 134 -1.99 -19.98 -22.79
C ARG A 134 -0.51 -20.19 -23.11
N GLN A 135 0.21 -19.11 -23.40
CA GLN A 135 1.63 -19.07 -23.69
C GLN A 135 2.37 -18.22 -22.64
N ALA A 136 1.80 -18.10 -21.44
CA ALA A 136 2.38 -17.30 -20.38
C ALA A 136 3.84 -17.71 -20.13
N ALA A 137 4.71 -16.72 -20.03
CA ALA A 137 6.11 -16.99 -19.75
C ALA A 137 6.29 -17.18 -18.24
N GLU A 138 7.04 -18.21 -17.85
CA GLU A 138 7.43 -18.42 -16.46
C GLU A 138 8.72 -17.62 -16.19
N LEU A 139 8.64 -16.66 -15.27
CA LEU A 139 9.78 -15.79 -14.90
C LEU A 139 10.61 -16.41 -13.79
N LEU A 140 9.93 -16.98 -12.80
CA LEU A 140 10.47 -17.70 -11.65
C LEU A 140 9.56 -18.91 -11.41
N PRO A 141 10.01 -19.95 -10.69
CA PRO A 141 9.15 -21.08 -10.36
C PRO A 141 7.80 -20.65 -9.77
N GLY A 142 6.72 -20.88 -10.52
CA GLY A 142 5.34 -20.48 -10.16
C GLY A 142 4.94 -19.02 -10.38
N VAL A 143 5.83 -18.17 -10.89
CA VAL A 143 5.53 -16.78 -11.26
C VAL A 143 5.41 -16.67 -12.78
N PHE A 144 4.19 -16.45 -13.25
CA PHE A 144 3.86 -16.35 -14.66
C PHE A 144 3.54 -14.92 -15.07
N ILE A 145 3.98 -14.53 -16.27
CA ILE A 145 3.61 -13.26 -16.91
C ILE A 145 2.79 -13.51 -18.17
N SER A 146 1.71 -12.74 -18.30
CA SER A 146 0.86 -12.74 -19.49
C SER A 146 0.33 -11.33 -19.75
N ASN A 147 -0.36 -11.13 -20.88
CA ASN A 147 -1.09 -9.90 -21.17
C ASN A 147 -2.27 -9.61 -20.21
N ARG A 148 -2.54 -10.51 -19.26
CA ARG A 148 -3.47 -10.33 -18.13
C ARG A 148 -2.76 -10.01 -16.82
N GLY A 149 -1.45 -9.81 -16.85
CA GLY A 149 -0.64 -9.43 -15.71
C GLY A 149 0.16 -10.60 -15.16
N PHE A 150 0.44 -10.56 -13.87
CA PHE A 150 1.29 -11.53 -13.18
C PHE A 150 0.44 -12.50 -12.38
N ALA A 151 0.75 -13.79 -12.43
CA ALA A 151 0.20 -14.79 -11.53
C ALA A 151 1.35 -15.35 -10.67
N PHE A 152 1.15 -15.46 -9.36
CA PHE A 152 2.19 -15.89 -8.43
C PHE A 152 1.58 -16.69 -7.26
N PRO A 153 2.35 -17.58 -6.64
CA PRO A 153 1.84 -18.39 -5.54
C PRO A 153 1.66 -17.52 -4.30
N VAL A 154 0.59 -17.77 -3.57
CA VAL A 154 0.36 -17.13 -2.26
C VAL A 154 0.15 -18.18 -1.18
N PRO A 155 0.54 -17.88 0.08
CA PRO A 155 0.19 -18.75 1.19
C PRO A 155 -1.33 -18.92 1.30
N LEU A 156 -1.79 -20.16 1.42
CA LEU A 156 -3.18 -20.47 1.69
C LEU A 156 -3.59 -19.85 3.02
N ALA A 157 -4.83 -19.36 3.07
CA ALA A 157 -5.39 -18.76 4.27
C ALA A 157 -5.57 -19.83 5.37
N ASP A 158 -4.57 -19.97 6.23
CA ASP A 158 -4.62 -20.82 7.41
C ASP A 158 -5.22 -20.06 8.63
N PRO A 159 -6.04 -20.70 9.49
CA PRO A 159 -6.52 -20.10 10.75
C PRO A 159 -5.42 -19.46 11.61
N THR A 160 -4.18 -19.96 11.52
CA THR A 160 -2.99 -19.45 12.19
C THR A 160 -2.70 -17.99 11.85
N HIS A 161 -3.07 -17.51 10.66
CA HIS A 161 -2.88 -16.10 10.31
C HIS A 161 -3.65 -15.15 11.24
N ARG A 162 -4.83 -15.56 11.74
CA ARG A 162 -5.61 -14.77 12.71
C ARG A 162 -4.93 -14.72 14.08
N SER A 163 -4.39 -15.83 14.55
CA SER A 163 -3.65 -15.87 15.82
C SER A 163 -2.32 -15.12 15.72
N MET A 164 -1.65 -15.15 14.56
CA MET A 164 -0.48 -14.31 14.29
C MET A 164 -0.82 -12.80 14.30
N LEU A 165 -1.96 -12.40 13.73
CA LEU A 165 -2.44 -11.01 13.80
C LEU A 165 -2.74 -10.58 15.24
N LEU A 166 -3.36 -11.46 16.03
CA LEU A 166 -3.57 -11.21 17.45
C LEU A 166 -2.25 -11.08 18.21
N ALA A 167 -1.28 -11.97 17.93
CA ALA A 167 0.05 -11.92 18.52
C ALA A 167 0.81 -10.65 18.13
N LEU A 168 0.65 -10.16 16.90
CA LEU A 168 1.20 -8.90 16.43
C LEU A 168 0.60 -7.74 17.23
N PHE A 169 -0.72 -7.73 17.41
CA PHE A 169 -1.41 -6.70 18.19
C PHE A 169 -0.95 -6.70 19.66
N VAL A 170 -0.85 -7.88 20.28
CA VAL A 170 -0.30 -8.04 21.64
C VAL A 170 1.16 -7.58 21.70
N GLY A 171 1.97 -7.89 20.69
CA GLY A 171 3.36 -7.45 20.59
C GLY A 171 3.50 -5.94 20.46
N VAL A 172 2.64 -5.28 19.69
CA VAL A 172 2.60 -3.82 19.57
C VAL A 172 2.20 -3.19 20.90
N LEU A 173 1.14 -3.68 21.56
CA LEU A 173 0.74 -3.20 22.88
C LEU A 173 1.84 -3.40 23.92
N GLY A 174 2.50 -4.57 23.89
CA GLY A 174 3.66 -4.89 24.73
C GLY A 174 4.82 -3.93 24.48
N ALA A 175 5.14 -3.62 23.22
CA ALA A 175 6.18 -2.66 22.87
C ALA A 175 5.86 -1.25 23.37
N PHE A 176 4.60 -0.80 23.30
CA PHE A 176 4.16 0.46 23.89
C PHE A 176 4.25 0.45 25.42
N ALA A 177 3.88 -0.64 26.07
CA ALA A 177 4.01 -0.80 27.52
C ALA A 177 5.49 -0.77 27.96
N VAL A 178 6.37 -1.51 27.27
CA VAL A 178 7.82 -1.51 27.51
C VAL A 178 8.40 -0.12 27.28
N ARG A 179 8.00 0.59 26.22
CA ARG A 179 8.43 1.97 25.97
C ARG A 179 7.99 2.90 27.10
N SER A 180 6.76 2.76 27.57
CA SER A 180 6.20 3.60 28.63
C SER A 180 6.89 3.34 29.98
N TRP A 181 7.13 2.07 30.31
CA TRP A 181 7.88 1.64 31.49
C TRP A 181 9.35 2.08 31.42
N ALA A 182 10.03 1.87 30.29
CA ALA A 182 11.43 2.23 30.10
C ALA A 182 11.65 3.74 30.23
N LYS A 183 10.73 4.57 29.70
CA LYS A 183 10.77 6.02 29.90
C LYS A 183 10.63 6.41 31.38
N ARG A 184 9.70 5.78 32.11
CA ARG A 184 9.53 6.02 33.56
C ARG A 184 10.77 5.60 34.34
N ARG A 185 11.33 4.43 34.03
CA ARG A 185 12.56 3.92 34.62
C ARG A 185 13.74 4.85 34.35
N GLN A 186 13.93 5.29 33.10
CA GLN A 186 15.00 6.22 32.74
C GLN A 186 14.87 7.55 33.48
N ALA A 187 13.66 8.06 33.69
CA ALA A 187 13.42 9.27 34.47
C ALA A 187 13.79 9.12 35.96
N LEU A 188 13.62 7.92 36.53
CA LEU A 188 13.92 7.65 37.95
C LEU A 188 15.38 7.23 38.18
N THR A 189 15.97 6.45 37.28
CA THR A 189 17.27 5.79 37.49
C THR A 189 18.36 6.25 36.53
N GLY A 190 18.06 7.08 35.53
CA GLY A 190 19.00 7.52 34.48
C GLY A 190 19.43 6.45 33.47
N ALA A 191 19.33 5.16 33.84
CA ALA A 191 19.70 4.04 32.98
C ALA A 191 18.75 3.88 31.77
N GLN A 192 19.34 3.75 30.57
CA GLN A 192 18.61 3.44 29.34
C GLN A 192 18.28 1.94 29.27
N PHE A 193 17.07 1.62 28.82
CA PHE A 193 16.67 0.25 28.50
C PHE A 193 16.61 0.10 26.97
N PRO A 194 17.04 -1.04 26.38
CA PRO A 194 17.04 -1.25 24.95
C PRO A 194 15.62 -1.48 24.38
N THR A 195 14.78 -0.45 24.44
CA THR A 195 13.37 -0.50 24.00
C THR A 195 13.22 -0.83 22.53
N GLY A 196 14.19 -0.47 21.69
CA GLY A 196 14.19 -0.80 20.27
C GLY A 196 14.23 -2.31 20.06
N TRP A 197 15.27 -2.98 20.56
CA TRP A 197 15.44 -4.43 20.42
C TRP A 197 14.31 -5.24 21.06
N VAL A 198 13.91 -4.87 22.28
CA VAL A 198 12.82 -5.58 22.97
C VAL A 198 11.48 -5.32 22.30
N GLY A 199 11.23 -4.10 21.83
CA GLY A 199 10.03 -3.76 21.07
C GLY A 199 9.95 -4.54 19.76
N THR A 200 11.03 -4.55 18.97
CA THR A 200 11.12 -5.36 17.75
C THR A 200 10.95 -6.84 18.05
N GLY A 201 11.56 -7.35 19.12
CA GLY A 201 11.40 -8.73 19.57
C GLY A 201 9.96 -9.09 19.93
N LEU A 202 9.22 -8.18 20.57
CA LEU A 202 7.79 -8.41 20.88
C LEU A 202 6.92 -8.35 19.63
N VAL A 203 7.16 -7.38 18.75
CA VAL A 203 6.34 -7.16 17.54
C VAL A 203 6.57 -8.25 16.50
N ILE A 204 7.81 -8.69 16.30
CA ILE A 204 8.15 -9.71 15.29
C ILE A 204 8.19 -11.11 15.91
N GLY A 205 8.75 -11.24 17.11
CA GLY A 205 8.96 -12.53 17.75
C GLY A 205 7.67 -13.21 18.20
N LEU A 206 6.67 -12.46 18.70
CA LEU A 206 5.40 -13.08 19.10
C LEU A 206 4.63 -13.71 17.93
N PRO A 207 4.41 -13.02 16.78
CA PRO A 207 3.86 -13.67 15.60
C PRO A 207 4.66 -14.87 15.11
N LEU A 208 6.00 -14.77 15.15
CA LEU A 208 6.89 -15.86 14.74
C LEU A 208 6.76 -17.08 15.65
N LEU A 209 6.68 -16.87 16.97
CA LEU A 209 6.46 -17.95 17.94
C LEU A 209 5.13 -18.65 17.71
N VAL A 210 4.06 -17.90 17.46
CA VAL A 210 2.76 -18.48 17.11
C VAL A 210 2.83 -19.27 15.81
N PHE A 211 3.52 -18.74 14.80
CA PHE A 211 3.71 -19.42 13.52
C PHE A 211 4.49 -20.74 13.65
N VAL A 212 5.56 -20.75 14.44
CA VAL A 212 6.36 -21.95 14.72
C VAL A 212 5.58 -22.95 15.57
N ALA A 213 4.88 -22.49 16.61
CA ALA A 213 4.06 -23.33 17.47
C ALA A 213 2.89 -23.99 16.72
N ALA A 214 2.38 -23.34 15.68
CA ALA A 214 1.37 -23.88 14.79
C ALA A 214 1.92 -24.88 13.74
N GLY A 215 3.21 -25.20 13.77
CA GLY A 215 3.82 -26.19 12.88
C GLY A 215 4.20 -25.64 11.50
N MET A 216 4.35 -24.32 11.35
CA MET A 216 4.74 -23.67 10.09
C MET A 216 3.86 -24.08 8.90
N PRO A 217 2.54 -23.83 8.93
CA PRO A 217 1.62 -24.22 7.85
C PRO A 217 1.83 -23.35 6.60
N ILE A 218 2.92 -23.60 5.87
CA ILE A 218 3.22 -22.97 4.58
C ILE A 218 2.71 -23.89 3.48
N HIS A 219 1.41 -23.88 3.26
CA HIS A 219 0.84 -24.45 2.06
C HIS A 219 0.68 -23.32 1.04
N LEU A 220 1.41 -23.40 -0.06
CA LEU A 220 1.32 -22.43 -1.15
C LEU A 220 0.22 -22.88 -2.12
N ASP A 221 -0.69 -21.96 -2.43
CA ASP A 221 -1.61 -22.11 -3.55
C ASP A 221 -0.89 -21.71 -4.82
N TRP A 222 -0.64 -22.67 -5.71
CA TRP A 222 0.09 -22.45 -6.95
C TRP A 222 -0.87 -22.03 -8.06
N PRO A 223 -0.52 -20.99 -8.84
CA PRO A 223 -1.34 -20.60 -9.99
C PRO A 223 -1.24 -21.65 -11.09
N GLU A 224 -2.36 -22.30 -11.41
CA GLU A 224 -2.46 -23.28 -12.49
C GLU A 224 -3.25 -22.72 -13.66
N LEU A 225 -2.75 -22.91 -14.88
CA LEU A 225 -3.50 -22.54 -16.08
C LEU A 225 -4.68 -23.51 -16.29
N ARG A 226 -5.91 -23.04 -16.06
CA ARG A 226 -7.13 -23.80 -16.33
C ARG A 226 -7.96 -23.12 -17.41
N GLY A 227 -8.04 -23.75 -18.57
CA GLY A 227 -8.78 -23.25 -19.73
C GLY A 227 -8.13 -22.03 -20.39
N PHE A 228 -8.67 -20.84 -20.12
CA PHE A 228 -8.14 -19.58 -20.66
C PHE A 228 -7.49 -18.69 -19.60
N ASN A 229 -7.55 -19.03 -18.31
CA ASN A 229 -7.06 -18.18 -17.23
C ASN A 229 -6.30 -18.97 -16.17
N PHE A 230 -5.55 -18.27 -15.32
CA PHE A 230 -4.95 -18.88 -14.13
C PHE A 230 -5.99 -19.01 -13.02
N VAL A 231 -5.97 -20.15 -12.33
CA VAL A 231 -6.81 -20.46 -11.17
C VAL A 231 -5.89 -20.93 -10.04
N GLY A 232 -6.15 -20.46 -8.83
CA GLY A 232 -5.24 -20.62 -7.70
C GLY A 232 -4.18 -19.52 -7.66
N GLY A 233 -3.53 -19.38 -6.52
CA GLY A 233 -2.57 -18.31 -6.26
C GLY A 233 -3.25 -16.93 -6.21
N SER A 234 -2.46 -15.89 -6.47
CA SER A 234 -2.96 -14.52 -6.65
C SER A 234 -2.48 -13.96 -7.99
N SER A 235 -3.20 -12.97 -8.49
CA SER A 235 -2.84 -12.27 -9.71
C SER A 235 -2.82 -10.76 -9.51
N LEU A 236 -1.89 -10.10 -10.20
CA LEU A 236 -1.78 -8.65 -10.28
C LEU A 236 -2.14 -8.21 -11.69
N SER A 237 -3.10 -7.28 -11.81
CA SER A 237 -3.47 -6.71 -13.10
C SER A 237 -2.29 -5.98 -13.78
N PRO A 238 -2.28 -5.89 -15.13
CA PRO A 238 -1.27 -5.11 -15.86
C PRO A 238 -1.25 -3.65 -15.43
N GLU A 239 -2.41 -3.07 -15.14
CA GLU A 239 -2.56 -1.69 -14.69
C GLU A 239 -1.88 -1.47 -13.33
N PHE A 240 -2.13 -2.35 -12.36
CA PHE A 240 -1.53 -2.24 -11.04
C PHE A 240 -0.01 -2.48 -11.12
N ALA A 241 0.44 -3.47 -11.88
CA ALA A 241 1.86 -3.76 -12.05
C ALA A 241 2.59 -2.60 -12.75
N ALA A 242 2.00 -1.99 -13.78
CA ALA A 242 2.56 -0.82 -14.44
C ALA A 242 2.66 0.38 -13.49
N LEU A 243 1.63 0.60 -12.68
CA LEU A 243 1.63 1.64 -11.64
C LEU A 243 2.74 1.41 -10.62
N LEU A 244 2.87 0.19 -10.12
CA LEU A 244 3.88 -0.17 -9.12
C LEU A 244 5.30 -0.05 -9.69
N ILE A 245 5.56 -0.56 -10.89
CA ILE A 245 6.86 -0.48 -11.56
C ILE A 245 7.22 0.98 -11.85
N GLY A 246 6.31 1.73 -12.46
CA GLY A 246 6.53 3.14 -12.80
C GLY A 246 6.80 3.99 -11.57
N LEU A 247 6.02 3.82 -10.50
CA LEU A 247 6.24 4.53 -9.25
C LEU A 247 7.58 4.13 -8.59
N THR A 248 7.90 2.84 -8.58
CA THR A 248 9.16 2.33 -8.03
C THR A 248 10.37 2.92 -8.73
N ILE A 249 10.36 2.91 -10.07
CA ILE A 249 11.46 3.40 -10.91
C ILE A 249 11.57 4.92 -10.81
N TYR A 250 10.45 5.63 -10.95
CA TYR A 250 10.42 7.08 -10.89
C TYR A 250 10.85 7.58 -9.52
N THR A 251 10.18 7.18 -8.44
CA THR A 251 10.52 7.61 -7.07
C THR A 251 11.90 7.12 -6.65
N GLY A 252 12.28 5.89 -7.03
CA GLY A 252 13.63 5.35 -6.78
C GLY A 252 14.72 6.22 -7.39
N SER A 253 14.50 6.81 -8.57
CA SER A 253 15.47 7.70 -9.19
C SER A 253 15.70 9.01 -8.42
N PHE A 254 14.66 9.57 -7.78
CA PHE A 254 14.81 10.73 -6.88
C PHE A 254 15.50 10.35 -5.58
N ILE A 255 15.18 9.18 -5.01
CA ILE A 255 15.88 8.68 -3.81
C ILE A 255 17.38 8.49 -4.12
N ALA A 256 17.71 7.89 -5.27
CA ALA A 256 19.08 7.69 -5.71
C ALA A 256 19.85 8.98 -6.01
N GLU A 257 19.16 10.10 -6.28
CA GLU A 257 19.80 11.40 -6.42
C GLU A 257 20.23 11.97 -5.07
N ILE A 258 19.37 11.81 -4.06
CA ILE A 258 19.53 12.38 -2.72
C ILE A 258 20.60 11.62 -1.91
N VAL A 259 20.67 10.30 -2.08
CA VAL A 259 21.68 9.41 -1.46
C VAL A 259 23.04 9.60 -2.13
#